data_AF-B8AUS7-F1
#
_entry.id   AF-B8AUS7-F1
#
_cell.length_a   1.000
_cell.length_b   1.000
_cell.length_c   1.000
_cell.angle_alpha   90.00
_cell.angle_beta   90.00
_cell.angle_gamma   90.00
#
_symmetry.space_group_name_H-M   'P 1'
#
loop_
_entity.id
_entity.type
_entity.pdbx_description
1 polymer ?
#
loop_
_entity_poly.entity_id
_entity_poly.type
_entity_poly.pdbx_seq_one_letter_code
_entity_poly.pdbx_strand_id
1 'polypeptide(L)'
;MNFRAPAVPTTCINGVGVPTTEKLVYWDGDFSQAPEILYGDGDGVVNSASILALDTVIGEDPRQGYYKSVKIAGTSHDGVVSDGAALERLVSEIARENFVQASKEEDSRVAQL
;
A
#
# COMPACT_ATOMS: atom_id res chain seq x y z
N MET A 1 13.23 11.08 11.00
CA MET A 1 11.90 10.51 11.32
C MET A 1 12.09 9.15 11.96
N ASN A 2 11.45 8.85 13.10
CA ASN A 2 11.43 7.51 13.69
C ASN A 2 10.16 6.78 13.26
N PHE A 3 10.00 6.59 11.94
CA PHE A 3 8.88 5.81 11.42
C PHE A 3 9.17 4.33 11.67
N ARG A 4 8.15 3.62 12.15
CA ARG A 4 8.27 2.31 12.78
C ARG A 4 7.04 1.49 12.42
N ALA A 5 7.17 0.16 12.40
CA ALA A 5 6.02 -0.69 12.13
C ALA A 5 4.89 -0.53 13.17
N PRO A 6 3.62 -0.70 12.75
CA PRO A 6 2.45 -0.57 13.61
C PRO A 6 2.27 -1.69 14.64
N ALA A 7 3.03 -2.80 14.53
CA ALA A 7 3.02 -3.93 15.46
C ALA A 7 1.66 -4.64 15.62
N VAL A 8 0.80 -4.53 14.60
CA VAL A 8 -0.44 -5.29 14.43
C VAL A 8 -0.44 -5.92 13.03
N PRO A 9 -1.10 -7.07 12.79
CA PRO A 9 -1.18 -7.67 11.46
C PRO A 9 -1.58 -6.61 10.42
N THR A 10 -0.75 -6.43 9.39
CA THR A 10 -0.91 -5.33 8.45
C THR A 10 -0.83 -5.86 7.02
N THR A 11 -1.86 -5.56 6.23
CA THR A 11 -1.86 -5.74 4.78
C THR A 11 -1.89 -4.37 4.12
N CYS A 12 -0.86 -4.02 3.38
CA CYS A 12 -0.79 -2.79 2.59
C CYS A 12 -1.26 -3.08 1.15
N ILE A 13 -2.33 -2.41 0.70
CA ILE A 13 -2.91 -2.59 -0.63
C ILE A 13 -2.79 -1.26 -1.38
N ASN A 14 -2.09 -1.24 -2.51
CA ASN A 14 -1.82 0.00 -3.26
C ASN A 14 -1.91 -0.23 -4.77
N GLY A 15 -2.23 0.82 -5.52
CA GLY A 15 -2.09 0.86 -6.97
C GLY A 15 -0.61 1.06 -7.38
N VAL A 16 -0.23 0.52 -8.54
CA VAL A 16 1.09 0.74 -9.17
C VAL A 16 0.95 0.74 -10.69
N GLY A 17 1.94 1.22 -11.44
CA GLY A 17 1.93 1.18 -12.90
C GLY A 17 1.16 2.32 -13.56
N VAL A 18 0.76 3.35 -12.81
CA VAL A 18 0.09 4.55 -13.32
C VAL A 18 1.09 5.72 -13.33
N PRO A 19 1.19 6.47 -14.45
CA PRO A 19 2.05 7.64 -14.52
C PRO A 19 1.77 8.62 -13.37
N THR A 20 2.77 8.83 -12.53
CA THR A 20 2.65 9.63 -11.30
C THR A 20 3.67 10.75 -11.31
N THR A 21 3.27 11.97 -10.94
CA THR A 21 4.19 13.11 -10.87
C THR A 21 5.41 12.77 -10.00
N GLU A 22 6.60 12.78 -10.60
CA GLU A 22 7.87 12.53 -9.91
C GLU A 22 8.60 13.84 -9.67
N LYS A 23 8.56 14.77 -10.64
CA LYS A 23 9.18 16.09 -10.52
C LYS A 23 8.34 17.15 -11.22
N LEU A 24 8.34 18.33 -10.62
CA LEU A 24 7.87 19.57 -11.22
C LEU A 24 9.08 20.42 -11.57
N VAL A 25 9.25 20.74 -12.86
CA VAL A 25 10.36 21.57 -13.35
C VAL A 25 9.82 22.96 -13.65
N TYR A 26 10.25 23.92 -12.82
CA TYR A 26 10.00 25.34 -13.04
C TYR A 26 11.24 25.95 -13.68
N TRP A 27 11.08 26.50 -14.88
CA TRP A 27 12.15 27.18 -15.61
C TRP A 27 12.33 28.61 -15.09
N ASP A 28 13.57 29.10 -15.14
CA ASP A 28 13.96 30.47 -14.79
C ASP A 28 13.45 30.99 -13.42
N GLY A 29 13.12 30.07 -12.50
CA GLY A 29 12.59 30.41 -11.17
C GLY A 29 11.18 30.99 -11.17
N ASP A 30 10.44 30.91 -12.28
CA ASP A 30 9.06 31.40 -12.37
C ASP A 30 8.06 30.35 -11.87
N PHE A 31 7.73 30.43 -10.58
CA PHE A 31 6.75 29.55 -9.95
C PHE A 31 5.29 29.91 -10.25
N SER A 32 5.03 30.98 -11.02
CA SER A 32 3.68 31.38 -11.41
C SER A 32 3.17 30.67 -12.67
N GLN A 33 4.08 30.14 -13.49
CA GLN A 33 3.74 29.37 -14.69
C GLN A 33 3.46 27.90 -14.35
N ALA A 34 2.73 27.23 -15.24
CA ALA A 34 2.59 25.79 -15.15
C ALA A 34 3.97 25.12 -15.32
N PRO A 35 4.37 24.23 -14.39
CA PRO A 35 5.63 23.52 -14.51
C PRO A 35 5.56 22.48 -15.63
N GLU A 36 6.72 22.10 -16.14
CA GLU A 36 6.86 20.83 -16.86
C GLU A 36 6.79 19.67 -15.85
N ILE A 37 6.02 18.64 -16.17
CA ILE A 37 5.82 17.48 -15.30
C ILE A 37 6.62 16.31 -15.84
N LEU A 38 7.50 15.76 -15.01
CA LEU A 38 8.14 14.48 -15.26
C LEU A 38 7.41 13.39 -14.48
N TYR A 39 6.98 12.37 -15.19
CA TYR A 39 6.25 11.24 -14.63
C TYR A 39 7.19 10.09 -14.30
N GLY A 40 6.95 9.48 -13.14
CA GLY A 40 7.49 8.19 -12.72
C GLY A 40 6.36 7.17 -12.56
N ASP A 41 6.66 6.10 -11.82
CA ASP A 41 5.70 5.03 -11.51
C ASP A 41 4.97 5.31 -10.18
N GLY A 42 3.70 4.91 -10.09
CA GLY A 42 2.84 5.09 -8.91
C GLY A 42 1.39 4.74 -9.19
N ASP A 43 0.48 5.35 -8.43
CA ASP A 43 -0.98 5.21 -8.58
C ASP A 43 -1.64 6.48 -9.17
N GLY A 44 -0.86 7.39 -9.74
CA GLY A 44 -1.30 8.70 -10.23
C GLY A 44 -1.22 9.82 -9.19
N VAL A 45 -1.01 9.49 -7.90
CA VAL A 45 -0.83 10.47 -6.81
C VAL A 45 0.43 10.17 -6.00
N VAL A 46 0.62 8.91 -5.59
CA VAL A 46 1.71 8.43 -4.73
C VAL A 46 2.69 7.61 -5.55
N ASN A 47 3.97 7.99 -5.53
CA ASN A 47 5.01 7.28 -6.27
C ASN A 47 5.22 5.87 -5.71
N SER A 48 5.44 4.89 -6.58
CA SER A 48 5.69 3.49 -6.20
C SER A 48 6.92 3.34 -5.31
N ALA A 49 7.89 4.25 -5.38
CA ALA A 49 9.03 4.28 -4.45
C ALA A 49 8.57 4.40 -2.98
N SER A 50 7.56 5.23 -2.71
CA SER A 50 6.99 5.36 -1.36
C SER A 50 6.22 4.11 -0.94
N ILE A 51 5.44 3.54 -1.85
CA ILE A 51 4.67 2.31 -1.63
C ILE A 51 5.60 1.13 -1.32
N LEU A 52 6.69 0.98 -2.09
CA LEU A 52 7.67 -0.10 -1.94
C LEU A 52 8.51 0.06 -0.67
N ALA A 53 8.73 1.29 -0.20
CA ALA A 53 9.46 1.50 1.05
C ALA A 53 8.77 0.86 2.27
N LEU A 54 7.45 0.65 2.23
CA LEU A 54 6.72 -0.04 3.30
C LEU A 54 7.15 -1.51 3.45
N ASP A 55 7.58 -2.14 2.36
CA ASP A 55 8.03 -3.54 2.38
C ASP A 55 9.24 -3.71 3.33
N THR A 56 10.12 -2.70 3.36
CA THR A 56 11.27 -2.65 4.27
C THR A 56 10.89 -2.06 5.63
N VAL A 57 10.29 -0.87 5.63
CA VAL A 57 10.08 -0.10 6.87
C VAL A 57 9.07 -0.76 7.82
N ILE A 58 8.07 -1.43 7.27
CA ILE A 58 7.08 -2.20 8.03
C ILE A 58 7.42 -3.68 7.97
N GLY A 59 7.60 -4.23 6.77
CA GLY A 59 7.73 -5.67 6.57
C GLY A 59 8.99 -6.30 7.18
N GLU A 60 10.08 -5.54 7.32
CA GLU A 60 11.32 -6.02 7.95
C GLU A 60 11.49 -5.54 9.41
N ASP A 61 10.54 -4.79 9.97
CA ASP A 61 10.63 -4.38 11.38
C ASP A 61 10.47 -5.62 12.28
N PRO A 62 11.38 -5.86 13.22
CA PRO A 62 11.34 -7.07 14.07
C PRO A 62 10.11 -7.14 14.98
N ARG A 63 9.37 -6.04 15.16
CA ARG A 63 8.13 -6.01 15.95
C ARG A 63 6.89 -6.31 15.10
N GLN A 64 7.03 -6.40 13.78
CA GLN A 64 5.94 -6.66 12.86
C GLN A 64 5.73 -8.17 12.67
N GLY A 65 4.82 -8.76 13.45
CA GLY A 65 4.58 -10.21 13.40
C GLY A 65 3.96 -10.71 12.08
N TYR A 66 3.22 -9.88 11.35
CA TYR A 66 2.65 -10.22 10.05
C TYR A 66 2.57 -9.01 9.15
N TYR A 67 3.14 -9.11 7.96
CA TYR A 67 3.06 -8.09 6.92
C TYR A 67 2.75 -8.73 5.57
N LYS A 68 1.81 -8.13 4.84
CA LYS A 68 1.53 -8.48 3.44
C LYS A 68 1.49 -7.22 2.59
N SER A 69 2.16 -7.26 1.45
CA SER A 69 2.14 -6.20 0.44
C SER A 69 1.36 -6.68 -0.77
N VAL A 70 0.34 -5.91 -1.15
CA VAL A 70 -0.49 -6.14 -2.33
C VAL A 70 -0.36 -4.93 -3.24
N LYS A 71 0.06 -5.18 -4.47
CA LYS A 71 0.21 -4.16 -5.51
C LYS A 71 -0.76 -4.51 -6.64
N ILE A 72 -1.67 -3.59 -6.95
CA ILE A 72 -2.67 -3.76 -8.01
C ILE A 72 -2.19 -2.98 -9.22
N ALA A 73 -1.79 -3.69 -10.27
CA ALA A 73 -1.19 -3.09 -11.46
C ALA A 73 -2.23 -2.32 -12.28
N GLY A 74 -1.84 -1.13 -12.75
CA GLY A 74 -2.68 -0.26 -13.57
C GLY A 74 -3.83 0.40 -12.83
N THR A 75 -3.79 0.48 -11.50
CA THR A 75 -4.88 1.02 -10.68
C THR A 75 -4.51 2.40 -10.13
N SER A 76 -5.42 3.36 -10.30
CA SER A 76 -5.25 4.71 -9.77
C SER A 76 -5.43 4.77 -8.25
N HIS A 77 -5.03 5.89 -7.66
CA HIS A 77 -5.09 6.13 -6.23
C HIS A 77 -6.49 5.89 -5.64
N ASP A 78 -7.51 6.45 -6.29
CA ASP A 78 -8.92 6.23 -5.95
C ASP A 78 -9.44 4.88 -6.45
N GLY A 79 -8.95 4.42 -7.60
CA GLY A 79 -9.29 3.14 -8.22
C GLY A 79 -9.10 1.94 -7.28
N VAL A 80 -8.13 2.00 -6.36
CA VAL A 80 -7.89 0.95 -5.35
C VAL A 80 -9.16 0.62 -4.53
N VAL A 81 -10.04 1.61 -4.30
CA VAL A 81 -11.26 1.46 -3.50
C VAL A 81 -12.55 1.58 -4.30
N SER A 82 -12.49 1.95 -5.59
CA SER A 82 -13.66 2.23 -6.41
C SER A 82 -13.78 1.34 -7.65
N ASP A 83 -12.66 0.89 -8.24
CA ASP A 83 -12.69 0.05 -9.43
C ASP A 83 -13.11 -1.37 -9.05
N GLY A 84 -14.07 -1.95 -9.78
CA GLY A 84 -14.68 -3.23 -9.43
C GLY A 84 -13.67 -4.34 -9.14
N ALA A 85 -12.70 -4.56 -10.04
CA ALA A 85 -11.68 -5.60 -9.85
C ALA A 85 -10.71 -5.31 -8.68
N ALA A 86 -10.37 -4.04 -8.46
CA ALA A 86 -9.50 -3.65 -7.36
C ALA A 86 -10.22 -3.75 -6.01
N LEU A 87 -11.49 -3.35 -5.96
CA LEU A 87 -12.37 -3.48 -4.81
C LEU A 87 -12.62 -4.95 -4.47
N GLU A 88 -12.88 -5.80 -5.46
CA GLU A 88 -12.99 -7.25 -5.26
C GLU A 88 -11.72 -7.83 -4.64
N ARG A 89 -10.54 -7.42 -5.15
CA ARG A 89 -9.26 -7.81 -4.57
C ARG A 89 -9.13 -7.34 -3.12
N LEU A 90 -9.44 -6.07 -2.84
CA LEU A 90 -9.38 -5.50 -1.50
C LEU A 90 -10.28 -6.27 -0.52
N VAL A 91 -11.54 -6.52 -0.90
CA VAL A 91 -12.51 -7.26 -0.09
C VAL A 91 -12.04 -8.69 0.16
N SER A 92 -11.43 -9.34 -0.84
CA SER A 92 -10.90 -10.70 -0.69
C SER A 92 -9.80 -10.80 0.38
N GLU A 93 -8.98 -9.75 0.53
CA GLU A 93 -7.94 -9.69 1.56
C GLU A 93 -8.58 -9.57 2.96
N ILE A 94 -9.60 -8.72 3.12
CA ILE A 94 -10.32 -8.57 4.40
C ILE A 94 -11.01 -9.88 4.81
N ALA A 95 -11.73 -10.51 3.88
CA ALA A 95 -12.46 -11.74 4.15
C ALA A 95 -11.53 -12.90 4.53
N ARG A 96 -10.36 -13.00 3.87
CA ARG A 96 -9.35 -14.02 4.16
C ARG A 96 -8.74 -13.83 5.54
N GLU A 97 -8.43 -12.60 5.94
CA GLU A 97 -7.87 -12.32 7.27
C GLU A 97 -8.87 -12.67 8.38
N ASN A 98 -10.15 -12.33 8.22
CA ASN A 98 -11.20 -12.70 9.18
C ASN A 98 -11.27 -14.23 9.38
N PHE A 99 -11.15 -14.99 8.29
CA PHE A 99 -11.14 -16.45 8.35
C PHE A 99 -9.90 -17.00 9.09
N VAL A 100 -8.71 -16.45 8.81
CA VAL A 100 -7.45 -16.88 9.46
C VAL A 100 -7.41 -16.51 10.95
N GLN A 101 -7.99 -15.36 11.33
CA GLN A 101 -8.11 -14.97 12.75
C GLN A 101 -9.05 -15.92 13.49
N ALA A 102 -10.21 -16.24 12.91
CA ALA A 102 -11.17 -17.18 13.50
C ALA A 102 -10.55 -18.57 13.71
N SER A 103 -9.80 -19.09 12.73
CA SER A 103 -9.16 -20.41 12.85
C SER A 103 -8.08 -20.44 13.95
N LYS A 104 -7.28 -19.38 14.08
CA LYS A 104 -6.26 -19.29 15.15
C LYS A 104 -6.88 -19.20 16.54
N GLU A 105 -8.01 -18.52 16.68
CA GLU A 105 -8.74 -18.45 17.95
C GLU A 105 -9.30 -19.82 18.35
N GLU A 106 -9.83 -20.58 17.38
CA GLU A 106 -10.32 -21.94 17.59
C GLU A 106 -9.20 -22.91 17.98
N ASP A 107 -8.07 -22.91 17.26
CA ASP A 107 -6.90 -23.73 17.59
C ASP A 107 -6.34 -23.43 19.00
N SER A 108 -6.31 -22.15 19.39
CA SER A 108 -5.87 -21.72 20.73
C SER A 108 -6.79 -22.26 21.84
N ARG A 109 -8.12 -22.24 21.62
CA ARG A 109 -9.08 -22.80 22.58
C ARG A 109 -8.95 -24.31 22.71
N VAL A 110 -8.69 -25.02 21.61
CA VAL A 110 -8.48 -26.48 21.62
C VAL A 110 -7.17 -26.85 22.33
N ALA A 111 -6.10 -26.07 22.17
CA ALA A 111 -4.82 -26.33 22.82
C ALA A 111 -4.81 -26.10 24.34
N GLN A 112 -5.86 -25.48 24.90
CA GLN A 112 -6.01 -25.19 26.33
C GLN A 112 -6.91 -26.21 27.07
N LEU A 113 -7.42 -27.22 26.37
CA LEU A 113 -8.18 -28.36 26.92
C LEU A 113 -7.29 -29.59 27.09
#